data_AF-A0A953Z884-F1
#
_entry.id   AF-A0A953Z884-F1
#
_cell.length_a   1.000
_cell.length_b   1.000
_cell.length_c   1.000
_cell.angle_alpha   90.00
_cell.angle_beta   90.00
_cell.angle_gamma   90.00
#
_symmetry.space_group_name_H-M   'P 1'
#
loop_
_entity.id
_entity.type
_entity.pdbx_description
1 polymer ?
#
loop_
_entity_poly.entity_id
_entity_poly.type
_entity_poly.pdbx_seq_one_letter_code
_entity_poly.pdbx_strand_id
1 'polypeptide(L)'
;IASSLIGFLIVEDIDGDGRHELVTGEAFGFQIRVFEQTTGFEFSPLPTPLGDASMLLFPTSAVSVDVDHDSDRDLVVSNAFGLTVFFQLAPGHFDPEPLLIPTGTSYLRALLAADLDADGDDDIVGASPDDLRIRWGGK
;
A
#
# COMPACT_ATOMS: atom_id res chain seq x y z
N ILE A 1 -17.86 16.38 -10.74
CA ILE A 1 -16.73 15.90 -9.92
C ILE A 1 -17.29 14.89 -8.93
N ALA A 2 -17.23 13.60 -9.25
CA ALA A 2 -17.57 12.58 -8.27
C ALA A 2 -16.58 12.75 -7.11
N SER A 3 -17.08 12.94 -5.89
CA SER A 3 -16.22 13.01 -4.71
C SER A 3 -15.59 11.64 -4.54
N SER A 4 -14.33 11.53 -4.93
CA SER A 4 -13.54 10.36 -4.60
C SER A 4 -13.24 10.39 -3.10
N LEU A 5 -13.64 9.34 -2.39
CA LEU A 5 -13.23 9.17 -1.00
C LEU A 5 -11.80 8.64 -1.01
N ILE A 6 -10.89 9.37 -0.38
CA ILE A 6 -9.54 8.87 -0.11
C ILE A 6 -9.65 7.83 0.99
N GLY A 7 -9.35 6.58 0.65
CA GLY A 7 -9.33 5.45 1.57
C GLY A 7 -8.08 5.44 2.44
N PHE A 8 -6.94 5.86 1.90
CA PHE A 8 -5.68 6.00 2.64
C PHE A 8 -4.78 7.08 2.03
N LEU A 9 -3.84 7.57 2.83
CA LEU A 9 -2.71 8.40 2.43
C LEU A 9 -1.46 7.89 3.15
N ILE A 10 -0.39 7.63 2.41
CA ILE A 10 0.94 7.38 2.97
C ILE A 10 1.97 8.31 2.32
N VAL A 11 3.12 8.46 2.97
CA VAL A 11 4.25 9.28 2.53
C VAL A 11 5.49 8.38 2.51
N GLU A 12 6.05 8.13 1.33
CA GLU A 12 7.19 7.22 1.15
C GLU A 12 8.04 7.70 -0.03
N ASP A 13 9.35 7.45 0.01
CA ASP A 13 10.24 7.61 -1.14
C ASP A 13 10.06 6.38 -2.03
N ILE A 14 9.04 6.43 -2.89
CA ILE A 14 8.58 5.26 -3.64
C ILE A 14 9.38 5.06 -4.93
N ASP A 15 10.03 6.12 -5.44
CA ASP A 15 10.86 6.06 -6.63
C ASP A 15 12.38 6.05 -6.35
N GLY A 16 12.77 6.10 -5.07
CA GLY A 16 14.15 5.97 -4.62
C GLY A 16 15.01 7.18 -4.93
N ASP A 17 14.40 8.33 -5.23
CA ASP A 17 15.12 9.55 -5.61
C ASP A 17 15.47 10.47 -4.43
N GLY A 18 15.11 10.05 -3.22
CA GLY A 18 15.38 10.76 -1.97
C GLY A 18 14.34 11.84 -1.63
N ARG A 19 13.25 11.91 -2.40
CA ARG A 19 12.06 12.71 -2.08
C ARG A 19 10.92 11.78 -1.69
N HIS A 20 9.94 12.30 -0.96
CA HIS A 20 8.82 11.48 -0.49
C HIS A 20 7.53 11.84 -1.22
N GLU A 21 6.96 10.85 -1.89
CA GLU A 21 5.72 10.94 -2.64
C GLU A 21 4.51 10.83 -1.72
N LEU A 22 3.38 11.41 -2.15
CA LEU A 22 2.09 11.09 -1.54
C LEU A 22 1.43 9.96 -2.32
N VAL A 23 1.15 8.84 -1.66
CA VAL A 23 0.44 7.71 -2.26
C VAL A 23 -0.93 7.62 -1.63
N THR A 24 -1.97 7.62 -2.47
CA THR A 24 -3.37 7.64 -2.03
C THR A 24 -4.17 6.51 -2.65
N GLY A 25 -5.06 5.91 -1.86
CA GLY A 25 -6.08 4.99 -2.37
C GLY A 25 -7.38 5.72 -2.60
N GLU A 26 -7.92 5.65 -3.80
CA GLU A 26 -9.24 6.17 -4.15
C GLU A 26 -10.29 5.05 -3.98
N ALA A 27 -11.07 5.12 -2.91
CA ALA A 27 -11.92 4.02 -2.46
C ALA A 27 -13.01 3.64 -3.48
N PHE A 28 -13.57 4.61 -4.20
CA PHE A 28 -14.65 4.38 -5.18
C PHE A 28 -14.17 4.35 -6.64
N GLY A 29 -12.99 4.89 -6.92
CA GLY A 29 -12.37 4.77 -8.24
C GLY A 29 -11.46 3.55 -8.37
N PHE A 30 -11.23 2.81 -7.27
CA PHE A 30 -10.45 1.57 -7.25
C PHE A 30 -9.05 1.76 -7.83
N GLN A 31 -8.42 2.87 -7.46
CA GLN A 31 -7.12 3.28 -7.97
C GLN A 31 -6.20 3.66 -6.83
N ILE A 32 -4.91 3.40 -7.01
CA ILE A 32 -3.85 4.03 -6.25
C ILE A 32 -3.29 5.16 -7.09
N ARG A 33 -3.10 6.33 -6.48
CA ARG A 33 -2.57 7.53 -7.12
C ARG A 33 -1.31 7.98 -6.40
N VAL A 34 -0.27 8.25 -7.17
CA VAL A 34 1.00 8.80 -6.70
C VAL A 34 1.09 10.25 -7.11
N PHE A 35 1.37 11.12 -6.15
CA PHE A 35 1.70 12.51 -6.38
C PHE A 35 3.20 12.69 -6.14
N GLU A 36 3.94 12.93 -7.21
CA GLU A 36 5.39 13.11 -7.20
C GLU A 36 5.76 14.41 -6.50
N GLN A 37 6.69 14.35 -5.54
CA GLN A 37 7.21 15.57 -4.94
C GLN A 37 8.11 16.29 -5.94
N THR A 38 7.82 17.55 -6.22
CA THR A 38 8.62 18.35 -7.17
C THR A 38 9.69 19.15 -6.43
N THR A 39 9.30 19.88 -5.38
CA THR A 39 10.20 20.69 -4.56
C THR A 39 9.55 21.06 -3.24
N GLY A 40 10.29 21.00 -2.12
CA GLY A 40 9.76 21.42 -0.81
C GLY A 40 8.45 20.69 -0.45
N PHE A 41 7.33 21.40 -0.35
CA PHE A 41 6.00 20.82 -0.10
C PHE A 41 5.09 20.83 -1.35
N GLU A 42 5.66 20.99 -2.54
CA GLU A 42 4.93 20.99 -3.81
C GLU A 42 4.93 19.59 -4.45
N PHE A 43 3.79 19.24 -5.04
CA PHE A 43 3.53 17.92 -5.65
C PHE A 43 2.95 18.06 -7.05
N SER A 44 3.09 17.02 -7.87
CA SER A 44 2.58 17.00 -9.23
C SER A 44 1.06 17.25 -9.25
N PRO A 45 0.54 18.14 -10.13
CA PRO A 45 -0.89 18.43 -10.20
C PRO A 45 -1.69 17.30 -10.86
N LEU A 46 -0.99 16.40 -11.57
CA LEU A 46 -1.56 15.25 -12.25
C LEU A 46 -0.94 13.98 -11.63
N PRO A 47 -1.67 13.29 -10.73
CA PRO A 47 -1.17 12.06 -10.16
C PRO A 47 -1.15 10.94 -11.18
N THR A 48 -0.16 10.06 -11.07
CA THR A 48 -0.03 8.84 -11.87
C THR A 48 -0.71 7.67 -11.17
N PRO A 49 -1.34 6.73 -11.91
CA PRO A 49 -1.83 5.50 -11.31
C PRO A 49 -0.65 4.58 -10.97
N LEU A 50 -0.70 3.92 -9.81
CA LEU A 50 0.25 2.86 -9.46
C LEU A 50 -0.36 1.50 -9.81
N GLY A 51 0.31 0.78 -10.71
CA GLY A 51 -0.07 -0.56 -11.17
C GLY A 51 -1.44 -0.63 -11.86
N ASP A 52 -1.86 -1.86 -12.19
CA ASP A 52 -3.26 -2.14 -12.55
C ASP A 52 -4.06 -2.43 -11.27
N ALA A 53 -4.56 -1.36 -10.67
CA ALA A 53 -5.38 -1.40 -9.46
C ALA A 53 -6.82 -1.90 -9.70
N SER A 54 -7.18 -2.42 -10.88
CA SER A 54 -8.55 -2.88 -11.16
C SER A 54 -9.06 -3.96 -10.18
N MET A 55 -8.15 -4.66 -9.52
CA MET A 55 -8.43 -5.67 -8.48
C MET A 55 -8.59 -5.07 -7.07
N LEU A 56 -8.31 -3.77 -6.87
CA LEU A 56 -8.43 -3.06 -5.59
C LEU A 56 -9.85 -2.55 -5.35
N LEU A 57 -10.69 -3.41 -4.81
CA LEU A 57 -12.05 -3.03 -4.45
C LEU A 57 -12.11 -2.40 -3.06
N PHE A 58 -12.36 -1.08 -3.04
CA PHE A 58 -12.41 -0.26 -1.82
C PHE A 58 -11.12 -0.32 -0.99
N PRO A 59 -9.99 0.22 -1.48
CA PRO A 59 -8.80 0.38 -0.66
C PRO A 59 -9.09 1.21 0.60
N THR A 60 -8.58 0.79 1.74
CA THR A 60 -8.92 1.36 3.06
C THR A 60 -7.72 1.72 3.94
N SER A 61 -6.56 1.14 3.69
CA SER A 61 -5.32 1.40 4.43
C SER A 61 -4.15 0.85 3.60
N ALA A 62 -2.95 1.36 3.84
CA ALA A 62 -1.74 0.88 3.20
C ALA A 62 -0.54 1.02 4.13
N VAL A 63 0.47 0.17 3.93
CA VAL A 63 1.81 0.27 4.51
C VAL A 63 2.85 -0.01 3.43
N SER A 64 4.03 0.59 3.59
CA SER A 64 5.19 0.33 2.73
C SER A 64 6.24 -0.45 3.51
N VAL A 65 6.60 -1.63 3.01
CA VAL A 65 7.45 -2.62 3.69
C VAL A 65 8.07 -3.54 2.64
N ASP A 66 9.31 -3.96 2.84
CA ASP A 66 10.00 -4.95 1.98
C ASP A 66 9.48 -6.35 2.33
N VAL A 67 8.58 -6.91 1.52
CA VAL A 67 7.88 -8.18 1.81
C VAL A 67 8.64 -9.39 1.27
N ASP A 68 9.41 -9.23 0.19
CA ASP A 68 10.16 -10.33 -0.44
C ASP A 68 11.68 -10.28 -0.22
N HIS A 69 12.14 -9.29 0.57
CA HIS A 69 13.50 -9.10 1.05
C HIS A 69 14.50 -8.78 -0.06
N ASP A 70 14.05 -8.01 -1.05
CA ASP A 70 14.88 -7.57 -2.17
C ASP A 70 15.48 -6.16 -1.97
N SER A 71 15.20 -5.53 -0.82
CA SER A 71 15.58 -4.17 -0.42
C SER A 71 14.81 -3.04 -1.11
N ASP A 72 13.83 -3.34 -1.97
CA ASP A 72 12.84 -2.38 -2.43
C ASP A 72 11.60 -2.46 -1.53
N ARG A 73 11.01 -1.30 -1.20
CA ARG A 73 9.80 -1.31 -0.37
C ARG A 73 8.56 -1.57 -1.19
N ASP A 74 7.88 -2.65 -0.90
CA ASP A 74 6.59 -2.97 -1.51
C ASP A 74 5.46 -2.13 -0.93
N LEU A 75 4.32 -2.16 -1.61
CA LEU A 75 3.10 -1.52 -1.14
C LEU A 75 2.05 -2.58 -0.79
N VAL A 76 1.68 -2.66 0.49
CA VAL A 76 0.63 -3.55 0.96
C VAL A 76 -0.63 -2.75 1.25
N VAL A 77 -1.71 -3.05 0.54
CA VAL A 77 -2.99 -2.33 0.61
C VAL A 77 -4.08 -3.24 1.14
N SER A 78 -4.81 -2.79 2.15
CA SER A 78 -6.04 -3.45 2.56
C SER A 78 -7.22 -3.00 1.70
N ASN A 79 -8.10 -3.94 1.39
CA ASN A 79 -9.30 -3.71 0.60
C ASN A 79 -10.50 -4.50 1.17
N ALA A 80 -11.64 -4.49 0.46
CA ALA A 80 -12.86 -5.17 0.91
C ALA A 80 -12.71 -6.69 1.10
N PHE A 81 -11.70 -7.33 0.48
CA PHE A 81 -11.52 -8.79 0.44
C PHE A 81 -10.27 -9.29 1.18
N GLY A 82 -9.40 -8.40 1.64
CA GLY A 82 -8.18 -8.76 2.37
C GLY A 82 -7.04 -7.80 2.07
N LEU A 83 -5.88 -8.35 1.74
CA LEU A 83 -4.68 -7.59 1.34
C LEU A 83 -4.40 -7.78 -0.15
N THR A 84 -3.86 -6.75 -0.77
CA THR A 84 -3.19 -6.79 -2.07
C THR A 84 -1.77 -6.28 -1.87
N VAL A 85 -0.79 -7.06 -2.30
CA VAL A 85 0.63 -6.69 -2.27
C VAL A 85 1.06 -6.30 -3.68
N PHE A 86 1.59 -5.10 -3.83
CA PHE A 86 2.24 -4.63 -5.04
C PHE A 86 3.74 -4.72 -4.80
N PHE A 87 4.36 -5.74 -5.38
CA PHE A 87 5.81 -5.90 -5.32
C PHE A 87 6.49 -4.83 -6.15
N GLN A 88 7.52 -4.22 -5.59
CA GLN A 88 8.36 -3.28 -6.30
C GLN A 88 9.53 -4.05 -6.92
N LEU A 89 9.68 -3.97 -8.24
CA LEU A 89 10.72 -4.69 -8.98
C LEU A 89 11.99 -3.84 -9.19
N ALA A 90 11.84 -2.54 -9.03
CA ALA A 90 12.87 -1.50 -9.02
C ALA A 90 12.20 -0.22 -8.48
N PRO A 91 12.95 0.77 -7.97
CA PRO A 91 12.38 2.01 -7.49
C PRO A 91 11.44 2.69 -8.51
N GLY A 92 10.19 2.93 -8.08
CA GLY A 92 9.09 3.48 -8.87
C GLY A 92 8.41 2.51 -9.84
N HIS A 93 8.87 1.26 -9.91
CA HIS A 93 8.39 0.25 -10.87
C HIS A 93 7.82 -0.98 -10.15
N PHE A 94 6.49 -1.10 -10.18
CA PHE A 94 5.75 -2.18 -9.53
C PHE A 94 5.40 -3.30 -10.51
N ASP A 95 5.33 -4.53 -9.99
CA ASP A 95 4.82 -5.69 -10.71
C ASP A 95 3.37 -5.41 -11.17
N PRO A 96 3.04 -5.60 -12.45
CA PRO A 96 1.68 -5.44 -12.95
C PRO A 96 0.69 -6.50 -12.42
N GLU A 97 1.17 -7.61 -11.85
CA GLU A 97 0.38 -8.71 -11.30
C GLU A 97 0.45 -8.73 -9.76
N PRO A 98 -0.35 -7.92 -9.05
CA PRO A 98 -0.28 -7.86 -7.60
C PRO A 98 -0.78 -9.14 -6.94
N LEU A 99 -0.17 -9.50 -5.81
CA LEU A 99 -0.55 -10.69 -5.05
C LEU A 99 -1.77 -10.40 -4.17
N LEU A 100 -2.84 -11.17 -4.38
CA LEU A 100 -4.05 -11.11 -3.56
C LEU A 100 -3.96 -12.11 -2.41
N ILE A 101 -4.13 -11.62 -1.18
CA ILE A 101 -4.05 -12.46 0.01
C ILE A 101 -5.35 -12.37 0.82
N PRO A 102 -6.28 -13.33 0.67
CA PRO A 102 -7.54 -13.36 1.42
C PRO A 102 -7.27 -13.49 2.92
N THR A 103 -7.78 -12.58 3.74
CA THR A 103 -7.60 -12.63 5.21
C THR A 103 -8.78 -13.30 5.92
N GLY A 104 -9.87 -13.58 5.18
CA GLY A 104 -11.15 -14.00 5.76
C GLY A 104 -11.87 -12.90 6.55
N THR A 105 -11.30 -11.69 6.59
CA THR A 105 -11.86 -10.51 7.27
C THR A 105 -12.01 -9.40 6.24
N SER A 106 -13.22 -8.90 6.07
CA SER A 106 -13.45 -7.76 5.18
C SER A 106 -13.09 -6.46 5.88
N TYR A 107 -12.71 -5.44 5.09
CA TYR A 107 -12.63 -4.06 5.56
C TYR A 107 -11.65 -3.81 6.71
N LEU A 108 -10.42 -4.34 6.62
CA LEU A 108 -9.34 -3.88 7.49
C LEU A 108 -9.22 -2.34 7.36
N ARG A 109 -9.21 -1.63 8.48
CA ARG A 109 -9.21 -0.16 8.59
C ARG A 109 -7.85 0.40 8.93
N ALA A 110 -6.98 -0.41 9.49
CA ALA A 110 -5.60 -0.05 9.80
C ALA A 110 -4.69 -1.20 9.42
N LEU A 111 -3.55 -0.86 8.82
CA LEU A 111 -2.41 -1.73 8.64
C LEU A 111 -1.21 -1.13 9.37
N LEU A 112 -0.36 -1.98 9.94
CA LEU A 112 0.95 -1.64 10.49
C LEU A 112 1.96 -2.69 10.04
N ALA A 113 3.20 -2.27 9.82
CA ALA A 113 4.35 -3.14 9.58
C ALA A 113 5.38 -2.94 10.70
N ALA A 114 5.88 -4.04 11.27
CA ALA A 114 6.96 -4.06 12.25
C ALA A 114 7.43 -5.50 12.49
N ASP A 115 8.71 -5.72 12.71
CA ASP A 115 9.27 -6.97 13.23
C ASP A 115 8.73 -7.25 14.66
N LEU A 116 7.72 -8.12 14.79
CA LEU A 116 7.06 -8.40 16.07
C LEU A 116 7.67 -9.58 16.82
N ASP A 117 8.42 -10.44 16.15
CA ASP A 117 9.02 -11.63 16.74
C ASP A 117 10.56 -11.60 16.81
N ALA A 118 11.16 -10.51 16.37
CA ALA A 118 12.59 -10.22 16.38
C ALA A 118 13.41 -11.13 15.47
N ASP A 119 12.85 -11.56 14.33
CA ASP A 119 13.58 -12.35 13.33
C ASP A 119 14.28 -11.50 12.25
N GLY A 120 14.00 -10.19 12.23
CA GLY A 120 14.59 -9.21 11.33
C GLY A 120 13.73 -8.87 10.12
N ASP A 121 12.58 -9.53 9.97
CA ASP A 121 11.64 -9.35 8.86
C ASP A 121 10.35 -8.68 9.39
N ASP A 122 9.83 -7.66 8.70
CA ASP A 122 8.66 -6.92 9.21
C ASP A 122 7.36 -7.73 9.05
N ASP A 123 6.64 -7.92 10.15
CA ASP A 123 5.29 -8.50 10.14
C ASP A 123 4.23 -7.48 9.75
N ILE A 124 3.14 -7.93 9.11
CA ILE A 124 2.02 -7.06 8.74
C ILE A 124 0.79 -7.36 9.61
N VAL A 125 0.34 -6.38 10.38
CA VAL A 125 -0.86 -6.48 11.21
C VAL A 125 -1.98 -5.63 10.66
N GLY A 126 -3.17 -6.20 10.58
CA GLY A 126 -4.39 -5.51 10.18
C GLY A 126 -5.47 -5.53 11.24
N ALA A 127 -6.16 -4.42 11.44
CA ALA A 127 -7.30 -4.31 12.34
C ALA A 127 -8.57 -3.92 11.57
N SER A 128 -9.69 -4.59 11.87
CA SER A 128 -11.05 -4.18 11.49
C SER A 128 -11.84 -3.80 12.75
N PRO A 129 -13.01 -3.16 12.63
CA PRO A 129 -13.84 -2.84 13.80
C PRO A 129 -14.23 -4.06 14.64
N ASP A 130 -14.27 -5.24 14.03
CA ASP A 130 -14.78 -6.47 14.63
C ASP A 130 -13.68 -7.53 14.88
N ASP A 131 -12.45 -7.30 14.41
CA ASP A 131 -11.38 -8.31 14.43
C ASP A 131 -9.96 -7.69 14.36
N LEU A 132 -8.96 -8.37 14.92
CA LEU A 132 -7.53 -8.06 14.76
C LEU A 132 -6.82 -9.28 14.15
N ARG A 133 -6.13 -9.08 13.04
CA ARG A 133 -5.42 -10.13 12.31
C ARG A 133 -3.95 -9.78 12.16
N ILE A 134 -3.10 -10.73 12.52
CA ILE A 134 -1.66 -10.66 12.26
C ILE A 134 -1.39 -11.55 11.05
N ARG A 135 -0.67 -11.02 10.06
CA ARG A 135 -0.07 -11.79 8.98
C ARG A 135 1.44 -11.80 9.18
N TRP A 136 1.97 -13.01 9.14
CA TRP A 136 3.37 -13.29 9.33
C TRP A 136 4.08 -13.18 7.98
N GLY A 137 5.19 -12.44 7.94
CA GLY A 137 6.15 -12.43 6.82
C GLY A 137 7.01 -13.68 6.89
N GLY A 138 6.37 -14.85 6.78
CA GLY A 138 7.02 -16.09 7.18
C GLY A 138 8.04 -16.63 6.21
N LYS A 139 9.11 -17.19 6.78
CA LYS A 139 9.71 -18.43 6.28
C LYS A 139 8.76 -19.62 6.34
#